data_AF-A0A850CA39-F1
#
_entry.id   AF-A0A850CA39-F1
#
_cell.length_a   1.000
_cell.length_b   1.000
_cell.length_c   1.000
_cell.angle_alpha   90.00
_cell.angle_beta   90.00
_cell.angle_gamma   90.00
#
_symmetry.space_group_name_H-M   'P 1'
#
loop_
_entity.id
_entity.type
_entity.pdbx_description
1 polymer ?
#
loop_
_entity_poly.entity_id
_entity_poly.type
_entity_poly.pdbx_seq_one_letter_code
_entity_poly.pdbx_strand_id
1 'polypeptide(L)'
;GPGRAALSQWLHEPIEPESIRHELAVKIRGAAFDDPSALIREVERHHQVHSDRLAHYLAGELRDFTGPTAPTPLDAGQELQHVVLRGGIAYERMTIAWLDDVLATLHRLGTPHPHP
;
A
#
# COMPACT_ATOMS: atom_id res chain seq x y z
N GLY A 1 2.15 28.29 -23.27
CA GLY A 1 2.79 27.49 -24.34
C GLY A 1 2.11 26.13 -24.43
N PRO A 2 2.34 25.38 -25.52
CA PRO A 2 1.63 24.12 -25.82
C PRO A 2 1.69 23.09 -24.69
N GLY A 3 2.81 22.99 -23.95
CA GLY A 3 2.92 22.09 -22.79
C GLY A 3 1.98 22.40 -21.62
N ARG A 4 1.72 23.69 -21.32
CA ARG A 4 0.73 24.07 -20.30
C ARG A 4 -0.70 23.75 -20.73
N ALA A 5 -1.01 23.89 -22.02
CA ALA A 5 -2.33 23.56 -22.55
C ALA A 5 -2.58 22.05 -22.52
N ALA A 6 -1.60 21.24 -22.92
CA ALA A 6 -1.68 19.79 -22.84
C ALA A 6 -1.84 19.29 -21.39
N LEU A 7 -1.07 19.84 -20.45
CA LEU A 7 -1.23 19.53 -19.01
C LEU A 7 -2.63 19.92 -18.51
N SER A 8 -3.11 21.11 -18.89
CA SER A 8 -4.45 21.55 -18.52
C SER A 8 -5.53 20.64 -19.05
N GLN A 9 -5.41 20.14 -20.28
CA GLN A 9 -6.37 19.20 -20.86
C GLN A 9 -6.37 17.88 -20.10
N TRP A 10 -5.18 17.31 -19.85
CA TRP A 10 -5.03 16.05 -19.13
C TRP A 10 -5.61 16.09 -17.70
N LEU A 11 -5.50 17.23 -17.00
CA LEU A 11 -6.10 17.40 -15.66
C LEU A 11 -7.63 17.29 -15.64
N HIS A 12 -8.31 17.45 -16.78
CA HIS A 12 -9.77 17.31 -16.89
C HIS A 12 -10.20 15.93 -17.41
N GLU A 13 -9.25 15.06 -17.74
CA GLU A 13 -9.56 13.70 -18.16
C GLU A 13 -9.98 12.87 -16.94
N PRO A 14 -11.07 12.08 -17.04
CA PRO A 14 -11.48 11.20 -15.95
C PRO A 14 -10.43 10.09 -15.74
N ILE A 15 -10.21 9.75 -14.48
CA ILE A 15 -9.34 8.63 -14.10
C ILE A 15 -10.23 7.44 -13.73
N GLU A 16 -10.02 6.31 -14.40
CA GLU A 16 -10.69 5.07 -14.04
C GLU A 16 -10.14 4.51 -12.71
N PRO A 17 -11.00 4.02 -11.80
CA PRO A 17 -10.55 3.39 -10.58
C PRO A 17 -9.68 2.16 -10.87
N GLU A 18 -8.48 2.11 -10.30
CA GLU A 18 -7.61 0.94 -10.46
C GLU A 18 -8.17 -0.27 -9.70
N SER A 19 -8.15 -1.44 -10.35
CA SER A 19 -8.59 -2.68 -9.72
C SER A 19 -7.45 -3.28 -8.89
N ILE A 20 -7.47 -3.01 -7.59
CA ILE A 20 -6.50 -3.57 -6.66
C ILE A 20 -6.82 -5.07 -6.46
N ARG A 21 -5.80 -5.94 -6.53
CA ARG A 21 -5.75 -7.33 -5.98
C ARG A 21 -6.10 -8.53 -6.88
N HIS A 22 -5.72 -8.58 -8.16
CA HIS A 22 -6.01 -9.77 -8.99
C HIS A 22 -5.19 -11.02 -8.62
N GLU A 23 -3.86 -10.95 -8.59
CA GLU A 23 -3.04 -12.17 -8.52
C GLU A 23 -2.93 -12.77 -7.11
N LEU A 24 -2.63 -11.96 -6.09
CA LEU A 24 -2.46 -12.45 -4.71
C LEU A 24 -3.77 -13.01 -4.14
N ALA A 25 -4.91 -12.38 -4.45
CA ALA A 25 -6.21 -12.88 -4.01
C ALA A 25 -6.55 -14.25 -4.63
N VAL A 26 -6.13 -14.51 -5.87
CA VAL A 26 -6.29 -15.82 -6.50
C VAL A 26 -5.43 -16.88 -5.79
N LYS A 27 -4.15 -16.57 -5.50
CA LYS A 27 -3.26 -17.47 -4.77
C LYS A 27 -3.76 -17.79 -3.36
N ILE A 28 -4.30 -16.79 -2.64
CA ILE A 28 -4.91 -16.98 -1.31
C ILE A 28 -6.07 -17.98 -1.36
N ARG A 29 -6.98 -17.85 -2.34
CA ARG A 29 -8.08 -18.84 -2.50
C ARG A 29 -7.55 -20.23 -2.86
N GLY A 30 -6.47 -20.30 -3.63
CA GLY A 30 -5.82 -21.55 -4.02
C GLY A 30 -5.15 -22.31 -2.87
N ALA A 31 -4.80 -21.64 -1.77
CA ALA A 31 -4.16 -22.26 -0.61
C ALA A 31 -5.01 -23.34 0.08
N ALA A 32 -6.31 -23.40 -0.19
CA ALA A 32 -7.19 -24.46 0.29
C ALA A 32 -6.87 -25.84 -0.30
N PHE A 33 -6.06 -25.92 -1.37
CA PHE A 33 -5.83 -27.13 -2.16
C PHE A 33 -4.40 -27.68 -2.05
N ASP A 34 -3.49 -27.03 -1.31
CA ASP A 34 -2.07 -27.43 -1.19
C ASP A 34 -1.44 -26.89 0.13
N ASP A 35 -0.19 -27.26 0.42
CA ASP A 35 0.58 -26.71 1.53
C ASP A 35 0.75 -25.18 1.41
N PRO A 36 0.25 -24.36 2.37
CA PRO A 36 0.34 -22.91 2.29
C PRO A 36 1.75 -22.36 2.54
N SER A 37 2.75 -23.17 2.89
CA SER A 37 4.09 -22.68 3.30
C SER A 37 4.76 -21.78 2.26
N ALA A 38 4.61 -22.09 0.97
CA ALA A 38 5.14 -21.25 -0.12
C ALA A 38 4.39 -19.92 -0.25
N LEU A 39 3.06 -19.93 -0.03
CA LEU A 39 2.25 -18.72 -0.03
C LEU A 39 2.57 -17.84 1.18
N ILE A 40 2.75 -18.42 2.37
CA ILE A 40 3.12 -17.68 3.59
C ILE A 40 4.41 -16.88 3.34
N ARG A 41 5.47 -17.51 2.83
CA ARG A 41 6.74 -16.83 2.52
C ARG A 41 6.56 -15.70 1.52
N GLU A 42 5.70 -15.89 0.51
CA GLU A 42 5.41 -14.84 -0.46
C GLU A 42 4.65 -13.67 0.18
N VAL A 43 3.64 -13.94 1.02
CA VAL A 43 2.89 -12.90 1.75
C VAL A 43 3.79 -12.13 2.71
N GLU A 44 4.69 -12.80 3.44
CA GLU A 44 5.70 -12.16 4.30
C GLU A 44 6.63 -11.24 3.50
N ARG A 45 7.06 -11.68 2.32
CA ARG A 45 7.88 -10.86 1.41
C ARG A 45 7.14 -9.60 0.96
N HIS A 46 5.87 -9.72 0.57
CA HIS A 46 5.03 -8.56 0.22
C HIS A 46 4.86 -7.63 1.42
N HIS A 47 4.57 -8.19 2.60
CA HIS A 47 4.41 -7.43 3.83
C HIS A 47 5.66 -6.57 4.13
N GLN A 48 6.86 -7.16 4.01
CA GLN A 48 8.10 -6.43 4.23
C GLN A 48 8.28 -5.28 3.21
N VAL A 49 8.04 -5.54 1.92
CA VAL A 49 8.15 -4.51 0.87
C VAL A 49 7.21 -3.32 1.15
N HIS A 50 5.97 -3.59 1.53
CA HIS A 50 5.00 -2.54 1.85
C HIS A 50 5.36 -1.80 3.15
N SER A 51 5.89 -2.51 4.16
CA SER A 51 6.36 -1.92 5.42
C SER A 51 7.55 -0.98 5.21
N ASP A 52 8.52 -1.36 4.38
CA ASP A 52 9.68 -0.53 4.05
C ASP A 52 9.26 0.74 3.30
N ARG A 53 8.30 0.63 2.36
CA ARG A 53 7.73 1.78 1.66
C ARG A 53 6.98 2.71 2.61
N LEU A 54 6.17 2.16 3.51
CA LEU A 54 5.47 2.96 4.52
C LEU A 54 6.47 3.73 5.39
N ALA A 55 7.52 3.07 5.86
CA ALA A 55 8.56 3.72 6.67
C ALA A 55 9.24 4.86 5.89
N HIS A 56 9.56 4.63 4.61
CA HIS A 56 10.12 5.65 3.73
C HIS A 56 9.18 6.86 3.57
N TYR A 57 7.89 6.62 3.33
CA TYR A 57 6.90 7.70 3.18
C TYR A 57 6.72 8.49 4.47
N LEU A 58 6.64 7.84 5.63
CA LEU A 58 6.51 8.53 6.92
C LEU A 58 7.75 9.37 7.25
N ALA A 59 8.95 8.87 6.93
CA ALA A 59 10.17 9.64 7.09
C ALA A 59 10.21 10.86 6.16
N GLY A 60 9.74 10.71 4.92
CA GLY A 60 9.58 11.82 3.98
C GLY A 60 8.54 12.84 4.45
N GLU A 61 7.38 12.37 4.93
CA GLU A 61 6.30 13.22 5.45
C GLU A 61 6.79 14.10 6.61
N LEU A 62 7.52 13.50 7.55
CA LEU A 62 8.10 14.22 8.66
C LEU A 62 9.13 15.26 8.19
N ARG A 63 10.03 14.89 7.27
CA ARG A 63 11.09 15.80 6.81
C ARG A 63 10.52 17.00 6.05
N ASP A 64 9.56 16.76 5.17
CA ASP A 64 9.20 17.72 4.13
C ASP A 64 7.92 18.50 4.45
N PHE A 65 7.04 17.99 5.33
CA PHE A 65 5.69 18.55 5.52
C PHE A 65 5.26 18.76 6.98
N THR A 66 5.66 17.89 7.92
CA THR A 66 5.10 17.93 9.30
C THR A 66 6.12 18.13 10.41
N GLY A 67 7.42 17.99 10.11
CA GLY A 67 8.49 18.11 11.09
C GLY A 67 8.87 19.55 11.42
N PRO A 68 9.72 19.74 12.44
CA PRO A 68 10.07 21.07 12.96
C PRO A 68 10.86 21.94 11.97
N THR A 69 11.45 21.33 10.94
CA THR A 69 12.20 22.02 9.87
C THR A 69 11.40 22.18 8.58
N ALA A 70 10.15 21.67 8.54
CA ALA A 70 9.31 21.78 7.36
C ALA A 70 8.85 23.23 7.15
N PRO A 71 8.66 23.68 5.90
CA PRO A 71 8.13 25.01 5.61
C PRO A 71 6.75 25.22 6.24
N THR A 72 6.49 26.40 6.81
CA THR A 72 5.17 26.77 7.34
C THR A 72 4.91 28.26 7.10
N PRO A 73 3.83 28.65 6.40
CA PRO A 73 2.84 27.78 5.74
C PRO A 73 3.42 27.08 4.50
N LEU A 74 2.83 25.95 4.13
CA LEU A 74 3.09 25.29 2.84
C LEU A 74 2.46 26.11 1.69
N ASP A 75 3.11 26.13 0.53
CA ASP A 75 2.48 26.65 -0.68
C ASP A 75 1.50 25.63 -1.30
N ALA A 76 0.69 26.07 -2.26
CA ALA A 76 -0.32 25.23 -2.88
C ALA A 76 0.26 23.98 -3.58
N GLY A 77 1.47 24.07 -4.13
CA GLY A 77 2.14 22.93 -4.75
C GLY A 77 2.56 21.90 -3.71
N GLN A 78 3.11 22.36 -2.59
CA GLN A 78 3.50 21.52 -1.46
C GLN A 78 2.29 20.85 -0.80
N GLU A 79 1.18 21.58 -0.62
CA GLU A 79 -0.08 21.02 -0.11
C GLU A 79 -0.59 19.87 -1.00
N LEU A 80 -0.59 20.06 -2.32
CA LEU A 80 -0.99 19.02 -3.27
C LEU A 80 -0.06 17.81 -3.24
N GLN A 81 1.27 18.03 -3.15
CA GLN A 81 2.24 16.93 -2.98
C GLN A 81 1.99 16.16 -1.68
N HIS A 82 1.71 16.86 -0.59
CA HIS A 82 1.43 16.23 0.70
C HIS A 82 0.15 15.41 0.67
N VAL A 83 -0.92 15.88 0.02
CA VAL A 83 -2.16 15.10 -0.18
C VAL A 83 -1.88 13.79 -0.92
N VAL A 84 -1.06 13.81 -1.97
CA VAL A 84 -0.67 12.60 -2.72
C VAL A 84 0.13 11.64 -1.84
N LEU A 85 1.12 12.15 -1.09
CA LEU A 85 1.90 11.34 -0.15
C LEU A 85 1.03 10.68 0.91
N ARG A 86 0.07 11.42 1.49
CA ARG A 86 -0.89 10.87 2.45
C ARG A 86 -1.76 9.76 1.85
N GLY A 87 -2.14 9.89 0.58
CA GLY A 87 -2.81 8.82 -0.17
C GLY A 87 -1.96 7.55 -0.25
N GLY A 88 -0.68 7.69 -0.60
CA GLY A 88 0.29 6.60 -0.59
C GLY A 88 0.44 5.94 0.78
N ILE A 89 0.60 6.73 1.84
CA ILE A 89 0.67 6.23 3.23
C ILE A 89 -0.59 5.44 3.60
N ALA A 90 -1.77 5.95 3.28
CA ALA A 90 -3.03 5.28 3.56
C ALA A 90 -3.14 3.93 2.82
N TYR A 91 -2.72 3.90 1.55
CA TYR A 91 -2.69 2.68 0.75
C TYR A 91 -1.76 1.62 1.33
N GLU A 92 -0.53 2.00 1.69
CA GLU A 92 0.45 1.07 2.27
C GLU A 92 -0.06 0.50 3.61
N ARG A 93 -0.64 1.35 4.49
CA ARG A 93 -1.26 0.90 5.75
C ARG A 93 -2.40 -0.09 5.53
N MET A 94 -3.31 0.20 4.61
CA MET A 94 -4.41 -0.70 4.26
C MET A 94 -3.89 -2.04 3.75
N THR A 95 -2.85 -2.01 2.91
CA THR A 95 -2.27 -3.21 2.32
C THR A 95 -1.59 -4.08 3.36
N ILE A 96 -0.76 -3.50 4.23
CA ILE A 96 -0.13 -4.20 5.36
C ILE A 96 -1.18 -4.86 6.25
N ALA A 97 -2.21 -4.12 6.66
CA ALA A 97 -3.26 -4.65 7.54
C ALA A 97 -4.00 -5.85 6.90
N TRP A 98 -4.18 -5.82 5.58
CA TRP A 98 -4.77 -6.96 4.87
C TRP A 98 -3.81 -8.16 4.79
N LEU A 99 -2.51 -7.94 4.58
CA LEU A 99 -1.51 -9.01 4.56
C LEU A 99 -1.37 -9.68 5.94
N ASP A 100 -1.47 -8.90 7.02
CA ASP A 100 -1.52 -9.43 8.40
C ASP A 100 -2.72 -10.38 8.59
N ASP A 101 -3.91 -9.98 8.13
CA ASP A 101 -5.12 -10.82 8.19
C ASP A 101 -4.96 -12.12 7.37
N VAL A 102 -4.31 -12.04 6.21
CA VAL A 102 -3.99 -13.20 5.39
C VAL A 102 -3.03 -14.15 6.11
N LEU A 103 -1.93 -13.63 6.68
CA LEU A 103 -0.96 -14.45 7.42
C LEU A 103 -1.61 -15.11 8.64
N ALA A 104 -2.38 -14.36 9.42
CA ALA A 104 -3.13 -14.89 10.56
C ALA A 104 -4.09 -16.01 10.14
N THR A 105 -4.73 -15.86 8.98
CA THR A 105 -5.63 -16.88 8.42
C THR A 105 -4.89 -18.12 7.96
N LEU A 106 -3.79 -17.97 7.21
CA LEU A 106 -3.00 -19.11 6.73
C LEU A 106 -2.37 -19.90 7.89
N HIS A 107 -1.83 -19.22 8.90
CA HIS A 107 -1.27 -19.89 10.08
C HIS A 107 -2.32 -20.70 10.84
N ARG A 108 -3.53 -20.17 11.02
CA ARG A 108 -4.64 -20.89 11.66
C ARG A 108 -5.05 -22.14 10.88
N LEU A 109 -5.02 -22.09 9.54
CA LEU A 109 -5.36 -23.23 8.69
C LEU A 109 -4.23 -24.27 8.63
N GLY A 110 -2.98 -23.86 8.81
CA GLY A 110 -1.80 -24.73 8.80
C GLY A 110 -1.51 -25.46 10.12
N THR A 111 -2.05 -25.01 11.26
CA THR A 111 -1.93 -25.72 12.53
C THR A 111 -2.90 -26.90 12.62
N PRO A 112 -2.44 -28.17 12.79
CA PRO A 112 -3.33 -29.29 13.03
C PRO A 112 -4.06 -29.09 14.35
N HIS A 113 -5.39 -29.24 14.35
CA HIS A 113 -6.17 -29.24 15.59
C HIS A 113 -5.78 -30.49 16.40
N PRO A 114 -5.31 -30.37 17.67
CA PRO A 114 -5.11 -31.55 18.49
C PRO A 114 -6.48 -32.19 18.75
N HIS A 115 -6.65 -33.44 18.33
CA HIS A 115 -7.85 -34.22 18.62
C HIS A 115 -7.99 -34.43 20.14
N PRO A 116 -9.22 -34.33 20.70
CA PRO A 116 -9.48 -34.60 22.11
C PRO A 116 -9.25 -36.06 22.49
#